data_AF-A0A9E5IZW9-F1
#
_entry.id   AF-A0A9E5IZW9-F1
#
_cell.length_a   1.000
_cell.length_b   1.000
_cell.length_c   1.000
_cell.angle_alpha   90.00
_cell.angle_beta   90.00
_cell.angle_gamma   90.00
#
_symmetry.space_group_name_H-M   'P 1'
#
loop_
_entity.id
_entity.type
_entity.pdbx_description
1 polymer ?
#
loop_
_entity_poly.entity_id
_entity_poly.type
_entity_poly.pdbx_seq_one_letter_code
_entity_poly.pdbx_strand_id
1 'polypeptide(L)'
;MKWQINALSSLGLLANFVGMLTDSRSFLSYPRHEYFRRLLCQILGEEVENGTLPKDLKLLEGMVRDICYRNAEAYFGMEAVKG
;
A
#
# COMPACT_ATOMS: atom_id res chain seq x y z
N MET A 1 -11.55 -4.27 -0.87
CA MET A 1 -10.12 -4.07 -0.55
C MET A 1 -9.80 -4.36 0.92
N LYS A 2 -10.51 -3.77 1.91
CA LYS A 2 -10.21 -3.98 3.34
C LYS A 2 -10.04 -5.45 3.74
N TRP A 3 -10.98 -6.32 3.33
CA TRP A 3 -10.89 -7.76 3.59
C TRP A 3 -9.58 -8.39 3.08
N GLN A 4 -9.15 -8.08 1.86
CA GLN A 4 -7.93 -8.64 1.28
C GLN A 4 -6.67 -8.11 1.98
N ILE A 5 -6.64 -6.81 2.32
CA ILE A 5 -5.52 -6.21 3.07
C ILE A 5 -5.41 -6.89 4.45
N ASN A 6 -6.53 -7.05 5.15
CA ASN A 6 -6.55 -7.72 6.45
C ASN A 6 -6.12 -9.19 6.34
N ALA A 7 -6.63 -9.93 5.35
CA ALA A 7 -6.23 -11.32 5.11
C ALA A 7 -4.73 -11.44 4.83
N LEU A 8 -4.16 -10.55 3.99
CA LEU A 8 -2.72 -10.52 3.70
C LEU A 8 -1.90 -10.15 4.93
N SER A 9 -2.39 -9.23 5.77
CA SER A 9 -1.75 -8.86 7.04
C SER A 9 -1.74 -10.03 8.03
N SER A 10 -2.83 -10.78 8.12
CA SER A 10 -2.95 -11.92 9.04
C SER A 10 -2.20 -13.17 8.58
N LEU A 11 -2.10 -13.41 7.27
CA LEU A 11 -1.59 -14.67 6.70
C LEU A 11 -0.25 -14.52 5.97
N GLY A 12 0.24 -13.30 5.79
CA GLY A 12 1.44 -13.01 5.03
C GLY A 12 2.17 -11.76 5.51
N LEU A 13 2.94 -11.15 4.62
CA LEU A 13 3.75 -9.96 4.91
C LEU A 13 3.19 -8.76 4.15
N LEU A 14 2.34 -7.97 4.79
CA LEU A 14 1.75 -6.78 4.18
C LEU A 14 2.81 -5.78 3.68
N ALA A 15 3.96 -5.69 4.36
CA ALA A 15 5.07 -4.83 3.96
C ALA A 15 5.65 -5.17 2.57
N ASN A 16 5.54 -6.43 2.13
CA ASN A 16 6.02 -6.89 0.82
C ASN A 16 4.91 -6.86 -0.24
N PHE A 17 3.74 -6.28 0.06
CA PHE A 17 2.64 -6.23 -0.89
C PHE A 17 3.01 -5.36 -2.10
N VAL A 18 2.86 -5.93 -3.30
CA VAL A 18 3.21 -5.26 -4.57
C VAL A 18 2.39 -3.99 -4.80
N GLY A 19 1.16 -3.92 -4.26
CA GLY A 19 0.33 -2.71 -4.29
C GLY A 19 -0.97 -2.87 -5.08
N MET A 20 -1.44 -1.77 -5.66
CA MET A 20 -2.74 -1.67 -6.34
C MET A 20 -2.57 -1.46 -7.84
N LEU A 21 -3.55 -1.92 -8.63
CA LEU A 21 -3.67 -1.66 -10.06
C LEU A 21 -5.12 -1.29 -10.40
N THR A 22 -5.35 -0.44 -11.40
CA THR A 22 -6.71 0.02 -11.73
C THR A 22 -7.57 -1.03 -12.42
N ASP A 23 -6.92 -1.94 -13.16
CA ASP A 23 -7.55 -2.91 -14.08
C ASP A 23 -8.64 -2.28 -14.94
N SER A 24 -8.36 -1.09 -15.47
CA SER A 24 -9.35 -0.28 -16.15
C SER A 24 -8.81 0.26 -17.46
N ARG A 25 -9.70 0.27 -18.47
CA ARG A 25 -9.44 0.91 -19.76
C ARG A 25 -9.72 2.43 -19.75
N SER A 26 -10.21 2.96 -18.63
CA SER A 26 -10.53 4.39 -18.50
C SER A 26 -9.35 5.17 -17.95
N PHE A 27 -8.96 6.24 -18.65
CA PHE A 27 -7.97 7.19 -18.14
C PHE A 27 -8.42 7.90 -16.85
N LEU A 28 -9.72 7.94 -16.55
CA LEU A 28 -10.27 8.53 -15.34
C LEU A 28 -10.30 7.56 -14.15
N SER A 29 -9.63 6.41 -14.26
CA SER A 29 -9.63 5.37 -13.22
C SER A 29 -8.55 5.55 -12.15
N TYR A 30 -7.57 6.44 -12.34
CA TYR A 30 -6.49 6.66 -11.38
C TYR A 30 -6.92 7.10 -9.97
N PRO A 31 -8.08 7.79 -9.75
CA PRO A 31 -8.62 7.99 -8.40
C PRO A 31 -8.85 6.68 -7.61
N ARG A 32 -8.90 5.51 -8.26
CA ARG A 32 -8.92 4.21 -7.57
C ARG A 32 -7.66 3.97 -6.74
N HIS A 33 -6.51 4.46 -7.18
CA HIS A 33 -5.29 4.43 -6.37
C HIS A 33 -5.38 5.34 -5.15
N GLU A 34 -5.98 6.53 -5.28
CA GLU A 34 -6.20 7.40 -4.13
C GLU A 34 -7.11 6.73 -3.10
N TYR A 35 -8.21 6.11 -3.56
CA TYR A 35 -9.10 5.35 -2.69
C TYR A 35 -8.38 4.21 -1.97
N PHE A 36 -7.54 3.44 -2.68
CA PHE A 36 -6.68 2.42 -2.07
C PHE A 36 -5.72 3.00 -1.02
N ARG A 37 -5.02 4.09 -1.33
CA ARG A 37 -4.06 4.75 -0.42
C ARG A 37 -4.73 5.24 0.86
N ARG A 38 -5.90 5.88 0.74
CA ARG A 38 -6.70 6.33 1.89
C ARG A 38 -7.12 5.16 2.76
N LEU A 39 -7.60 4.08 2.14
CA LEU A 39 -7.99 2.88 2.87
C LEU A 39 -6.81 2.20 3.58
N LEU A 40 -5.65 2.09 2.91
CA LEU A 40 -4.43 1.54 3.51
C LEU A 40 -4.00 2.36 4.73
N CYS A 41 -3.90 3.69 4.59
CA CYS A 41 -3.54 4.57 5.70
C CYS A 41 -4.56 4.53 6.85
N GLN A 42 -5.85 4.42 6.54
CA GLN A 42 -6.89 4.26 7.57
C GLN A 42 -6.69 2.96 8.34
N ILE A 43 -6.47 1.83 7.66
CA ILE A 43 -6.23 0.53 8.32
C ILE A 43 -4.98 0.60 9.20
N LEU A 44 -3.86 1.10 8.69
CA LEU A 44 -2.64 1.23 9.47
C LEU A 44 -2.81 2.18 10.68
N GLY A 45 -3.58 3.25 10.51
CA GLY A 45 -3.93 4.17 11.60
C GLY A 45 -4.78 3.50 12.68
N GLU A 46 -5.83 2.76 12.28
CA GLU A 46 -6.68 1.97 13.19
C GLU A 46 -5.83 0.96 14.00
N GLU A 47 -4.90 0.25 13.35
CA GLU A 47 -4.00 -0.70 14.03
C GLU A 47 -3.05 -0.01 15.03
N VAL A 48 -2.54 1.20 14.72
CA VAL A 48 -1.74 1.99 15.65
C VAL A 48 -2.58 2.46 16.85
N GLU A 49 -3.80 2.93 16.61
CA GLU A 49 -4.73 3.38 17.67
C GLU A 49 -5.12 2.21 18.59
N ASN A 50 -5.29 1.02 18.03
CA ASN A 50 -5.58 -0.21 18.77
C ASN A 50 -4.35 -0.80 19.50
N GLY A 51 -3.16 -0.23 19.29
CA GLY A 51 -1.92 -0.69 19.91
C GLY A 51 -1.36 -2.00 19.33
N THR A 52 -1.86 -2.46 18.18
CA THR A 52 -1.34 -3.64 17.49
C THR A 52 -0.08 -3.32 16.68
N LEU A 53 0.04 -2.09 16.17
CA LEU A 53 1.26 -1.57 15.55
C LEU A 53 1.91 -0.48 16.40
N PRO A 54 3.25 -0.38 16.41
CA PRO A 54 3.96 0.70 17.08
C PRO A 54 3.66 2.04 16.39
N LYS A 55 3.56 3.11 17.18
CA LYS A 55 3.46 4.49 16.67
C LYS A 55 4.82 5.02 16.19
N ASP A 56 5.45 4.30 15.25
CA ASP A 56 6.68 4.71 14.57
C ASP A 56 6.34 5.25 13.18
N LEU A 57 6.27 6.57 13.07
CA LEU A 57 5.93 7.25 11.81
C LEU A 57 6.94 6.96 10.70
N LYS A 58 8.23 6.78 11.02
CA LYS A 58 9.27 6.54 10.02
C LYS A 58 9.12 5.15 9.41
N LEU A 59 8.82 4.15 10.24
CA LEU A 59 8.52 2.80 9.78
C LEU A 59 7.26 2.78 8.91
N LEU A 60 6.18 3.40 9.38
CA LEU A 60 4.90 3.42 8.67
C LEU A 60 4.97 4.20 7.36
N GLU A 61 5.68 5.32 7.33
CA GLU A 61 5.94 6.09 6.10
C GLU A 61 6.69 5.25 5.07
N GLY A 62 7.73 4.52 5.50
CA GLY A 62 8.47 3.59 4.66
C GLY A 62 7.55 2.54 4.04
N MET A 63 6.79 1.85 4.89
CA MET A 63 5.86 0.79 4.47
C MET A 63 4.80 1.31 3.48
N VAL A 64 4.22 2.49 3.73
CA VAL A 64 3.24 3.10 2.83
C VAL A 64 3.87 3.43 1.48
N ARG A 65 5.08 4.02 1.45
CA ARG A 65 5.80 4.31 0.20
C ARG A 65 6.15 3.06 -0.58
N ASP A 66 6.52 2.00 0.13
CA ASP A 66 6.89 0.73 -0.47
C ASP A 66 5.67 0.08 -1.13
N ILE A 67 4.55 -0.06 -0.40
CA ILE A 67 3.29 -0.63 -0.92
C ILE A 67 2.68 0.23 -2.04
N CYS A 68 2.84 1.56 -1.99
CA CYS A 68 2.24 2.45 -2.97
C CYS A 68 3.04 2.57 -4.28
N TYR A 69 4.31 2.16 -4.29
CA TYR A 69 5.15 2.28 -5.48
C TYR A 69 6.38 1.35 -5.50
N ARG A 70 7.27 1.46 -4.51
CA ARG A 70 8.63 0.85 -4.63
C ARG A 70 8.60 -0.67 -4.71
N ASN A 71 7.64 -1.32 -4.07
CA ASN A 71 7.47 -2.77 -4.18
C ASN A 71 7.11 -3.18 -5.60
N ALA A 72 6.20 -2.46 -6.27
CA ALA A 72 5.87 -2.71 -7.67
C ALA A 72 7.07 -2.44 -8.58
N GLU A 73 7.75 -1.31 -8.39
CA GLU A 73 8.95 -0.94 -9.15
C GLU A 73 10.01 -2.05 -9.07
N ALA A 74 10.35 -2.49 -7.86
CA ALA A 74 11.32 -3.56 -7.63
C ALA A 74 10.84 -4.92 -8.17
N TYR A 75 9.57 -5.28 -7.95
CA TYR A 75 9.02 -6.57 -8.36
C TYR A 75 8.96 -6.73 -9.88
N PHE A 76 8.63 -5.66 -10.60
CA PHE A 76 8.53 -5.67 -12.07
C PHE A 76 9.82 -5.23 -12.77
N GLY A 77 10.85 -4.82 -12.02
CA GLY A 77 12.11 -4.31 -12.59
C GLY A 77 11.90 -3.04 -13.42
N MET A 78 11.00 -2.15 -12.97
CA MET A 78 10.75 -0.89 -13.68
C MET A 78 11.97 0.01 -13.54
N GLU A 79 12.54 0.46 -14.66
CA GLU A 79 13.56 1.50 -14.63
C GLU A 79 12.90 2.83 -14.28
N ALA A 80 13.22 3.39 -13.12
CA ALA A 80 12.91 4.78 -12.84
C ALA A 80 13.55 5.63 -13.93
N VAL A 81 12.73 6.33 -14.72
CA VAL A 81 13.24 7.38 -15.61
C VAL A 81 13.84 8.43 -14.69
N LYS A 82 15.17 8.43 -14.57
CA LYS A 82 15.90 9.50 -13.90
C LYS A 82 15.71 10.74 -14.77
N GLY A 83 14.86 11.64 -14.30
CA GLY A 83 14.68 12.98 -14.89
C GLY A 83 15.93 13.83 -14.75
#